data_AF-A0A562TBI3-F1
#
_entry.id   AF-A0A562TBI3-F1
#
_cell.length_a   1.000
_cell.length_b   1.000
_cell.length_c   1.000
_cell.angle_alpha   90.00
_cell.angle_beta   90.00
_cell.angle_gamma   90.00
#
_symmetry.space_group_name_H-M   'P 1'
#
loop_
_entity.id
_entity.type
_entity.pdbx_description
1 polymer ?
#
loop_
_entity_poly.entity_id
_entity_poly.type
_entity_poly.pdbx_seq_one_letter_code
_entity_poly.pdbx_strand_id
1 'polypeptide(L)' 'MLQSRRISKAGALVAAAAFSFAGFTAASAETKWDMPTPYCDSNFHTQNISQFAEDVSAKTDGSLTIQIHSAG' A
#
# COMPACT_ATOMS: atom_id res chain seq x y z
N MET A 1 41.51 -30.80 -1.44
CA MET A 1 40.25 -31.53 -1.70
C MET A 1 39.09 -30.54 -1.59
N LEU A 2 38.56 -30.03 -2.71
CA LEU A 2 37.25 -29.35 -2.72
C LEU A 2 36.32 -30.19 -3.58
N GLN A 3 35.39 -30.91 -2.94
CA GLN A 3 34.32 -31.61 -3.65
C GLN A 3 33.36 -30.57 -4.21
N SER A 4 33.43 -30.35 -5.54
CA SER A 4 32.42 -29.60 -6.27
C SER A 4 31.10 -30.35 -6.17
N ARG A 5 30.19 -29.88 -5.31
CA ARG A 5 28.83 -30.39 -5.22
C ARG A 5 28.07 -29.93 -6.46
N ARG A 6 27.93 -30.82 -7.44
CA ARG A 6 27.05 -30.60 -8.59
C ARG A 6 25.61 -30.62 -8.11
N ILE A 7 24.93 -29.48 -8.17
CA ILE A 7 23.51 -29.36 -7.88
C ILE A 7 22.75 -30.11 -8.97
N SER A 8 21.92 -31.09 -8.58
CA SER A 8 21.09 -31.88 -9.50
C SER A 8 20.10 -30.98 -10.24
N LYS A 9 19.82 -31.23 -11.53
CA LYS A 9 18.79 -30.50 -12.31
C LYS A 9 17.42 -30.48 -11.61
N ALA A 10 17.09 -31.55 -10.87
CA ALA A 10 15.90 -31.61 -10.02
C ALA A 10 15.94 -30.64 -8.83
N GLY A 11 17.10 -30.44 -8.21
CA GLY A 11 17.29 -29.44 -7.14
C GLY A 11 17.21 -28.00 -7.66
N ALA A 12 17.67 -27.75 -8.88
CA ALA A 12 17.52 -26.45 -9.54
C ALA A 12 16.05 -26.12 -9.87
N LEU A 13 15.25 -27.10 -10.30
CA LEU A 13 13.81 -26.92 -10.57
C LEU A 13 13.00 -26.66 -9.28
N VAL A 14 13.29 -27.37 -8.20
CA VAL A 14 12.63 -27.16 -6.90
C VAL A 14 12.97 -25.78 -6.33
N ALA A 15 14.22 -25.31 -6.46
CA ALA A 15 14.61 -23.98 -6.04
C ALA A 15 13.88 -22.89 -6.86
N ALA A 16 13.77 -23.04 -8.18
CA ALA A 16 13.04 -22.09 -9.04
C ALA A 16 11.53 -22.04 -8.73
N ALA A 17 10.91 -23.19 -8.39
CA ALA A 17 9.51 -23.26 -7.95
C ALA A 17 9.29 -22.58 -6.58
N ALA A 18 10.26 -22.68 -5.66
CA ALA A 18 10.19 -22.01 -4.36
C ALA A 18 10.32 -20.47 -4.49
N PHE A 19 11.19 -19.98 -5.36
CA PHE A 19 11.34 -18.53 -5.60
C PHE A 19 10.14 -17.91 -6.31
N SER A 20 9.44 -18.65 -7.17
CA SER A 20 8.25 -18.14 -7.85
C SER A 20 7.07 -17.94 -6.91
N PHE A 21 6.98 -18.69 -5.80
CA PHE A 21 5.94 -18.48 -4.78
C PHE A 21 6.26 -17.35 -3.80
N ALA A 22 7.54 -17.05 -3.55
CA ALA A 22 7.95 -16.01 -2.60
C ALA A 22 7.62 -14.57 -3.05
N GLY A 23 7.33 -14.36 -4.35
CA GLY A 23 7.01 -13.05 -4.91
C GLY A 23 5.51 -12.67 -4.92
N PHE A 24 4.61 -13.60 -4.57
CA PHE A 24 3.15 -13.36 -4.56
C PHE A 24 2.63 -12.93 -3.18
N THR A 25 3.41 -12.19 -2.40
CA THR A 25 2.83 -11.53 -1.23
C THR A 25 1.87 -10.45 -1.71
N ALA A 26 0.59 -10.58 -1.35
CA ALA A 26 -0.39 -9.53 -1.62
C ALA A 26 0.07 -8.25 -0.89
N ALA A 27 0.54 -7.26 -1.64
CA ALA A 27 0.86 -5.96 -1.09
C ALA A 27 -0.43 -5.38 -0.49
N SER A 28 -0.49 -5.34 0.84
CA SER A 28 -1.62 -4.78 1.56
C SER A 28 -1.31 -3.32 1.85
N ALA A 29 -1.97 -2.41 1.13
CA ALA A 29 -1.92 -0.99 1.41
C ALA A 29 -3.07 -0.62 2.36
N GLU A 30 -2.83 0.36 3.24
CA GLU A 30 -3.90 0.93 4.05
C GLU A 30 -4.86 1.74 3.18
N THR A 31 -6.16 1.46 3.30
CA THR A 31 -7.23 2.05 2.48
C THR A 31 -8.01 3.16 3.20
N LYS A 32 -7.64 3.45 4.46
CA LYS A 32 -8.18 4.55 5.25
C LYS A 32 -7.03 5.37 5.79
N TRP A 33 -6.94 6.64 5.41
CA TRP A 33 -5.91 7.54 5.93
C TRP A 33 -6.53 8.60 6.82
N ASP A 34 -5.92 8.84 7.97
CA ASP A 34 -6.31 9.93 8.86
C ASP A 34 -5.48 11.19 8.56
N MET A 35 -6.15 12.31 8.29
CA MET A 35 -5.50 13.57 7.95
C MET A 35 -5.91 14.68 8.92
N PRO A 36 -5.08 14.96 9.95
CA PRO A 36 -5.33 16.07 10.86
C PRO A 36 -5.06 17.42 10.19
N THR A 37 -5.91 18.41 10.47
CA THR A 37 -5.73 19.79 10.03
C THR A 37 -5.77 20.73 11.26
N PRO A 38 -4.86 21.72 11.37
CA PRO A 38 -4.79 22.57 12.56
C PRO A 38 -5.78 23.75 12.54
N TYR A 39 -6.76 23.73 11.63
CA TYR A 39 -7.72 24.80 11.42
C TYR A 39 -9.15 24.27 11.50
N CYS A 40 -10.12 25.13 11.82
CA CYS A 40 -11.53 24.79 11.80
C CYS A 40 -12.05 24.48 10.39
N ASP A 41 -13.22 23.86 10.30
CA ASP A 41 -13.85 23.45 9.02
C ASP A 41 -14.04 24.59 8.03
N SER A 42 -14.39 25.78 8.52
CA SER A 42 -14.60 26.95 7.65
C SER A 42 -13.30 27.55 7.10
N ASN A 43 -12.13 27.08 7.50
CA ASN A 43 -10.87 27.55 6.95
C ASN A 43 -10.67 27.02 5.53
N PHE A 44 -10.20 27.87 4.60
CA PHE A 44 -10.01 27.48 3.21
C PHE A 44 -9.04 26.30 3.03
N HIS A 45 -8.05 26.14 3.92
CA HIS A 45 -7.17 24.97 3.90
C HIS A 45 -7.95 23.68 4.18
N THR A 46 -8.78 23.67 5.22
CA THR A 46 -9.60 22.51 5.59
C THR A 46 -10.66 22.20 4.53
N GLN A 47 -11.26 23.23 3.93
CA GLN A 47 -12.20 23.04 2.81
C GLN A 47 -11.52 22.43 1.58
N ASN A 48 -10.36 22.95 1.17
CA ASN A 48 -9.61 22.40 0.02
C ASN A 48 -9.17 20.95 0.27
N ILE A 49 -8.74 20.66 1.50
CA ILE A 49 -8.37 19.33 1.95
C ILE A 49 -9.56 18.37 1.92
N SER A 50 -10.74 18.83 2.35
CA SER A 50 -11.97 18.03 2.31
C SER A 50 -12.37 17.71 0.88
N GLN A 51 -12.31 18.70 -0.03
CA GLN A 51 -12.54 18.45 -1.45
C GLN A 51 -11.55 17.44 -2.04
N PHE A 52 -10.27 17.53 -1.69
CA PHE A 52 -9.27 16.54 -2.11
C PHE A 52 -9.62 15.14 -1.62
N ALA A 53 -10.05 14.99 -0.37
CA ALA A 53 -10.46 13.70 0.19
C ALA A 53 -11.67 13.11 -0.55
N GLU A 54 -12.67 13.94 -0.86
CA GLU A 54 -13.84 13.55 -1.66
C GLU A 54 -13.44 13.11 -3.07
N ASP A 55 -12.57 13.88 -3.74
CA ASP A 55 -12.08 13.56 -5.07
C ASP A 55 -11.32 12.23 -5.08
N VAL A 56 -10.47 11.96 -4.08
CA VAL A 56 -9.78 10.68 -3.93
C VAL A 56 -10.76 9.53 -3.76
N SER A 57 -11.77 9.68 -2.90
CA SER A 57 -12.79 8.65 -2.71
C SER A 57 -13.55 8.38 -4.01
N ALA A 58 -13.98 9.43 -4.72
CA ALA A 58 -14.68 9.29 -5.99
C ALA A 58 -13.82 8.65 -7.09
N LYS A 59 -12.54 9.03 -7.20
CA LYS A 59 -11.63 8.49 -8.21
C LYS A 59 -11.17 7.06 -7.93
N THR A 60 -11.35 6.60 -6.71
CA THR A 60 -10.99 5.23 -6.30
C THR A 60 -12.21 4.36 -6.08
N ASP A 61 -13.41 4.80 -6.48
CA ASP A 61 -14.68 4.12 -6.24
C ASP A 61 -14.87 3.72 -4.76
N GLY A 62 -14.40 4.57 -3.85
CA GLY A 62 -14.42 4.36 -2.40
C GLY A 62 -13.35 3.39 -1.87
N SER A 63 -12.49 2.82 -2.72
CA SER A 63 -11.43 1.91 -2.26
C SER A 63 -10.32 2.59 -1.46
N LEU A 64 -10.20 3.92 -1.56
CA LEU A 64 -9.38 4.75 -0.67
C LEU A 64 -10.22 5.86 -0.06
N THR A 65 -10.20 5.97 1.27
CA THR A 65 -10.91 7.02 2.02
C THR A 65 -9.92 7.80 2.86
N ILE A 66 -10.07 9.13 2.88
CA ILE A 66 -9.27 10.02 3.73
C ILE A 66 -10.22 10.66 4.74
N GLN A 67 -10.01 10.38 6.02
CA GLN A 67 -10.76 10.97 7.12
C GLN A 67 -10.08 12.26 7.58
N ILE A 68 -10.76 13.39 7.43
CA ILE A 68 -10.29 14.68 7.92
C ILE A 68 -10.59 14.80 9.41
N HIS A 69 -9.61 15.28 10.18
CA HIS A 69 -9.75 15.66 11.60
C HIS A 69 -9.36 17.13 11.75
N SER A 70 -10.34 18.02 11.77
CA SER A 70 -10.12 19.46 11.92
C SER A 70 -10.00 19.88 13.38
N ALA A 71 -9.35 21.04 13.59
CA ALA A 71 -9.24 21.66 14.90
C ALA A 71 -10.38 22.67 15.08
N GLY A 72 -11.60 22.18 15.33
CA GLY A 72 -12.76 23.02 15.66
C GLY A 72 -14.08 22.38 15.27
#